data_AF-A0A1I5EYG5-F1
#
_entry.id   AF-A0A1I5EYG5-F1
#
_cell.length_a   1.000
_cell.length_b   1.000
_cell.length_c   1.000
_cell.angle_alpha   90.00
_cell.angle_beta   90.00
_cell.angle_gamma   90.00
#
_symmetry.space_group_name_H-M   'P 1'
#
loop_
_entity.id
_entity.type
_entity.pdbx_description
1 polymer ?
#
loop_
_entity_poly.entity_id
_entity_poly.type
_entity_poly.pdbx_seq_one_letter_code
_entity_poly.pdbx_strand_id
1 'polypeptide(L)'
;MEGTALPRRLTWHTATVKAATWETPTVRTLELAVPGWPGHRAGQHSDVRLTAADGYVAERQYSIASAPGEPLAITVERLEHGEVSPYLTDEVRVGDRLELRGPVGGYFVWEAADEGPLLLVAGGSGIAPLRAIIRERRRCGSRVPVCLLYSARTLPDVIYRAELDSCTEGIAVSYTLTRARPPGWTGYTRRVDVELLAEVAWHVHQKPIAFVCGPTGFVETVAAGLVELGYPPGRIKTERFGGN
;
A
#
# COMPACT_ATOMS: atom_id res chain seq x y z
N MET A 1 6.93 26.12 -27.31
CA MET A 1 5.47 26.00 -27.19
C MET A 1 5.13 24.53 -27.07
N GLU A 2 5.10 24.03 -25.85
CA GLU A 2 4.60 22.68 -25.55
C GLU A 2 3.34 22.87 -24.72
N GLY A 3 2.23 22.33 -25.24
CA GLY A 3 0.91 22.49 -24.65
C GLY A 3 0.86 21.81 -23.29
N THR A 4 0.58 22.61 -22.26
CA THR A 4 0.16 22.13 -20.95
C THR A 4 -1.09 21.27 -21.16
N ALA A 5 -0.92 19.95 -21.12
CA ALA A 5 -2.05 19.03 -21.16
C ALA A 5 -2.97 19.37 -19.98
N LEU A 6 -4.18 19.86 -20.27
CA LEU A 6 -5.21 20.07 -19.27
C LEU A 6 -5.40 18.77 -18.49
N PRO A 7 -5.43 18.79 -17.14
CA PRO A 7 -5.64 17.57 -16.38
C PRO A 7 -6.94 16.93 -16.84
N ARG A 8 -6.86 15.68 -17.35
CA ARG A 8 -8.07 14.91 -17.71
C ARG A 8 -8.97 14.89 -16.48
N ARG A 9 -10.19 15.40 -16.64
CA ARG A 9 -11.21 15.32 -15.60
C ARG A 9 -11.44 13.85 -15.28
N LEU A 10 -11.12 13.43 -14.07
CA LEU A 10 -11.32 12.05 -13.64
C LEU A 10 -12.82 11.74 -13.65
N THR A 11 -13.19 10.68 -14.34
CA THR A 11 -14.57 10.20 -14.47
C THR A 11 -14.81 9.00 -13.57
N TRP A 12 -16.07 8.78 -13.18
CA TRP A 12 -16.48 7.56 -12.51
C TRP A 12 -16.65 6.44 -13.53
N HIS A 13 -16.14 5.27 -13.18
CA HIS A 13 -16.20 4.05 -13.95
C HIS A 13 -16.95 2.99 -13.16
N THR A 14 -17.81 2.24 -13.84
CA THR A 14 -18.37 1.02 -13.25
C THR A 14 -17.33 -0.07 -13.31
N ALA A 15 -16.99 -0.62 -12.15
CA ALA A 15 -16.16 -1.79 -12.00
C ALA A 15 -17.01 -3.01 -11.67
N THR A 16 -16.54 -4.19 -12.07
CA THR A 16 -17.11 -5.48 -11.66
C THR A 16 -16.09 -6.23 -10.83
N VAL A 17 -16.50 -6.75 -9.67
CA VAL A 17 -15.66 -7.59 -8.82
C VAL A 17 -15.44 -8.94 -9.50
N LYS A 18 -14.18 -9.27 -9.79
CA LYS A 18 -13.78 -10.50 -10.50
C LYS A 18 -13.29 -11.58 -9.57
N ALA A 19 -12.57 -11.19 -8.52
CA ALA A 19 -12.11 -12.08 -7.47
C ALA A 19 -12.10 -11.33 -6.15
N ALA A 20 -12.17 -12.10 -5.06
CA ALA A 20 -12.12 -11.56 -3.73
C ALA A 20 -11.44 -12.55 -2.78
N THR A 21 -10.33 -12.13 -2.19
CA THR A 21 -9.42 -13.00 -1.43
C THR A 21 -9.26 -12.46 -0.03
N TRP A 22 -9.47 -13.30 0.99
CA TRP A 22 -9.13 -12.95 2.36
C TRP A 22 -7.63 -13.09 2.56
N GLU A 23 -6.96 -11.98 2.84
CA GLU A 23 -5.52 -11.94 3.12
C GLU A 23 -5.22 -12.17 4.61
N THR A 24 -6.15 -11.74 5.46
CA THR A 24 -6.17 -11.97 6.91
C THR A 24 -7.63 -12.10 7.35
N PRO A 25 -7.93 -12.44 8.63
CA PRO A 25 -9.31 -12.47 9.11
C PRO A 25 -10.08 -11.13 9.03
N THR A 26 -9.38 -10.01 8.82
CA THR A 26 -10.00 -8.67 8.75
C THR A 26 -9.60 -7.90 7.50
N VAL A 27 -8.90 -8.52 6.54
CA VAL A 27 -8.42 -7.82 5.34
C VAL A 27 -8.74 -8.64 4.10
N ARG A 28 -9.37 -7.99 3.12
CA ARG A 28 -9.79 -8.61 1.86
C ARG A 28 -9.27 -7.83 0.67
N THR A 29 -8.67 -8.53 -0.30
CA THR A 29 -8.32 -7.96 -1.61
C THR A 29 -9.49 -8.17 -2.57
N LEU A 30 -9.90 -7.12 -3.27
CA LEU A 30 -10.88 -7.17 -4.35
C LEU A 30 -10.18 -6.91 -5.69
N GLU A 31 -10.27 -7.86 -6.61
CA GLU A 31 -9.84 -7.68 -8.00
C GLU A 31 -11.01 -7.19 -8.86
N LEU A 32 -10.76 -6.18 -9.68
CA LEU A 32 -11.77 -5.37 -10.34
C LEU A 32 -11.52 -5.33 -11.84
N ALA A 33 -12.54 -5.70 -12.62
CA ALA A 33 -12.58 -5.39 -14.05
C ALA A 33 -13.22 -4.02 -14.23
N VAL A 34 -12.45 -3.07 -14.78
CA VAL A 34 -12.90 -1.69 -14.97
C VAL A 34 -12.74 -1.32 -16.45
N PRO A 35 -13.79 -1.52 -17.28
CA PRO A 35 -13.75 -1.16 -18.69
C PRO A 35 -13.37 0.33 -18.88
N GLY A 36 -12.37 0.58 -19.72
CA GLY A 36 -11.87 1.93 -19.97
C GLY A 36 -10.98 2.50 -18.86
N TRP A 37 -10.48 1.69 -17.93
CA TRP A 37 -9.48 2.13 -16.96
C TRP A 37 -8.25 2.68 -17.69
N PRO A 38 -7.78 3.90 -17.36
CA PRO A 38 -6.70 4.55 -18.10
C PRO A 38 -5.31 3.96 -17.80
N GLY A 39 -5.22 2.89 -17.00
CA GLY A 39 -3.99 2.38 -16.41
C GLY A 39 -3.70 3.02 -15.05
N HIS A 40 -2.68 2.54 -14.35
CA HIS A 40 -2.22 3.11 -13.06
C HIS A 40 -0.71 2.91 -12.92
N ARG A 41 -0.11 3.65 -12.00
CA ARG A 41 1.29 3.49 -11.56
C ARG A 41 1.33 2.92 -10.14
N ALA A 42 2.38 2.16 -9.84
CA ALA A 42 2.55 1.55 -8.52
C ALA A 42 2.68 2.63 -7.43
N GLY A 43 1.81 2.57 -6.43
CA GLY A 43 1.72 3.57 -5.37
C GLY A 43 0.63 4.63 -5.57
N GLN A 44 -0.18 4.55 -6.63
CA GLN A 44 -1.42 5.34 -6.75
C GLN A 44 -2.59 4.68 -5.99
N HIS A 45 -3.66 5.45 -5.78
CA HIS A 45 -4.91 4.98 -5.19
C HIS A 45 -6.09 5.19 -6.16
N SER A 46 -7.23 4.59 -5.82
CA SER A 46 -8.53 4.86 -6.44
C SER A 46 -9.53 5.31 -5.39
N ASP A 47 -10.47 6.16 -5.80
CA ASP A 47 -11.64 6.46 -5.00
C ASP A 47 -12.70 5.41 -5.32
N VAL A 48 -13.29 4.81 -4.29
CA VAL A 48 -14.45 3.92 -4.38
C VAL A 48 -15.66 4.66 -3.84
N ARG A 49 -16.74 4.65 -4.60
CA ARG A 49 -18.03 5.20 -4.19
C ARG A 49 -19.05 4.10 -4.01
N LEU A 50 -19.77 4.18 -2.90
CA LEU A 50 -20.96 3.39 -2.61
C LEU A 50 -22.16 4.31 -2.51
N THR A 51 -23.25 3.93 -3.17
CA THR A 51 -24.53 4.64 -3.11
C THR A 51 -25.56 3.69 -2.50
N ALA A 52 -26.11 4.04 -1.34
CA ALA A 52 -27.16 3.29 -0.67
C ALA A 52 -28.52 3.49 -1.36
N ALA A 53 -29.49 2.63 -1.05
CA ALA A 53 -30.82 2.65 -1.67
C ALA A 53 -31.62 3.92 -1.38
N ASP A 54 -31.34 4.60 -0.26
CA ASP A 54 -31.92 5.89 0.12
C ASP A 54 -31.20 7.10 -0.55
N GLY A 55 -30.20 6.83 -1.38
CA GLY A 55 -29.41 7.85 -2.08
C GLY A 55 -28.22 8.38 -1.30
N TYR A 56 -27.94 7.86 -0.10
CA TYR A 56 -26.74 8.23 0.64
C TYR A 56 -25.47 7.77 -0.08
N VAL A 57 -24.46 8.63 -0.17
CA VAL A 57 -23.21 8.38 -0.90
C VAL A 57 -22.01 8.44 0.04
N ALA A 58 -21.22 7.37 0.09
CA ALA A 58 -19.94 7.33 0.77
C ALA A 58 -18.80 7.14 -0.25
N GLU A 59 -17.78 8.00 -0.18
CA GLU A 59 -16.54 7.86 -0.95
C GLU A 59 -15.38 7.54 -0.02
N ARG A 60 -14.54 6.56 -0.38
CA ARG A 60 -13.31 6.23 0.35
C ARG A 60 -12.17 5.95 -0.63
N GLN A 61 -10.96 6.27 -0.19
CA GLN A 61 -9.76 6.05 -0.98
C GLN A 61 -9.15 4.71 -0.61
N TYR A 62 -8.75 3.94 -1.62
CA TYR A 62 -8.05 2.68 -1.44
C TYR A 62 -6.81 2.67 -2.34
N SER A 63 -5.64 2.42 -1.74
CA SER A 63 -4.41 2.24 -2.51
C SER A 63 -4.57 1.06 -3.48
N ILE A 64 -4.06 1.23 -4.69
CA ILE A 64 -4.05 0.16 -5.69
C ILE A 64 -2.93 -0.80 -5.32
N ALA A 65 -3.30 -2.06 -5.08
CA ALA A 65 -2.42 -3.11 -4.59
C ALA A 65 -1.77 -3.96 -5.70
N SER A 66 -2.24 -3.79 -6.93
CA SER A 66 -1.73 -4.43 -8.14
C SER A 66 -0.61 -3.62 -8.79
N ALA A 67 0.28 -4.28 -9.54
CA ALA A 67 1.21 -3.58 -10.40
C ALA A 67 0.54 -3.05 -11.69
N PRO A 68 1.11 -2.01 -12.32
CA PRO A 68 0.73 -1.57 -13.66
C PRO A 68 0.63 -2.72 -14.67
N GLY A 69 -0.51 -2.82 -15.35
CA GLY A 69 -0.78 -3.88 -16.33
C GLY A 69 -1.34 -5.19 -15.74
N GLU A 70 -1.39 -5.33 -14.42
CA GLU A 70 -2.17 -6.40 -13.76
C GLU A 70 -3.65 -5.99 -13.65
N PRO A 71 -4.57 -6.96 -13.44
CA PRO A 71 -5.94 -6.65 -13.02
C PRO A 71 -5.95 -5.70 -11.82
N LEU A 72 -6.78 -4.66 -11.87
CA LEU A 72 -6.85 -3.65 -10.82
C LEU A 72 -7.25 -4.33 -9.50
N ALA A 73 -6.45 -4.17 -8.46
CA ALA A 73 -6.78 -4.71 -7.14
C ALA A 73 -6.74 -3.62 -6.07
N ILE A 74 -7.70 -3.65 -5.14
CA ILE A 74 -7.70 -2.85 -3.91
C ILE A 74 -7.71 -3.76 -2.69
N THR A 75 -7.04 -3.34 -1.63
CA THR A 75 -6.98 -4.06 -0.35
C THR A 75 -7.77 -3.30 0.69
N VAL A 76 -8.77 -3.95 1.27
CA VAL A 76 -9.68 -3.34 2.22
C VAL A 76 -9.49 -3.97 3.59
N GLU A 77 -9.08 -3.17 4.57
CA GLU A 77 -9.11 -3.54 5.99
C GLU A 77 -10.48 -3.23 6.57
N ARG A 78 -11.10 -4.23 7.21
CA ARG A 78 -12.38 -4.11 7.89
C ARG A 78 -12.20 -3.34 9.20
N LEU A 79 -12.72 -2.12 9.22
CA LEU A 79 -12.87 -1.32 10.43
C LEU A 79 -14.22 -1.67 11.08
N GLU A 80 -14.21 -2.06 12.36
CA GLU A 80 -15.40 -2.54 13.10
C GLU A 80 -16.55 -1.52 13.12
N HIS A 81 -16.22 -0.23 13.21
CA HIS A 81 -17.17 0.88 13.15
C HIS A 81 -17.06 1.67 11.85
N GLY A 82 -16.49 1.05 10.81
CA GLY A 82 -16.37 1.66 9.49
C GLY A 82 -17.71 1.61 8.75
N GLU A 83 -18.01 2.69 8.03
CA GLU A 83 -19.22 2.76 7.20
C GLU A 83 -19.09 1.97 5.89
N VAL A 84 -17.91 2.03 5.27
CA VAL A 84 -17.66 1.47 3.92
C VAL A 84 -16.95 0.12 3.97
N SER A 85 -15.98 -0.03 4.88
CA SER A 85 -15.14 -1.22 4.90
C SER A 85 -15.89 -2.52 5.19
N PRO A 86 -16.87 -2.60 6.13
CA PRO A 86 -17.62 -3.84 6.35
C PRO A 86 -18.43 -4.25 5.13
N TYR A 87 -19.01 -3.30 4.39
CA TYR A 87 -19.70 -3.63 3.15
C TYR A 87 -18.76 -4.24 2.11
N LEU A 88 -17.60 -3.60 1.88
CA LEU A 88 -16.62 -4.09 0.91
C LEU A 88 -15.99 -5.44 1.32
N THR A 89 -15.83 -5.72 2.62
CA THR A 89 -15.25 -6.98 3.08
C THR A 89 -16.28 -8.10 3.24
N ASP A 90 -17.45 -7.80 3.79
CA ASP A 90 -18.38 -8.82 4.29
C ASP A 90 -19.57 -9.02 3.35
N GLU A 91 -19.99 -8.00 2.60
CA GLU A 91 -21.19 -8.04 1.75
C GLU A 91 -20.87 -8.20 0.26
N VAL A 92 -19.85 -7.50 -0.25
CA VAL A 92 -19.47 -7.57 -1.68
C VAL A 92 -19.14 -9.00 -2.12
N ARG A 93 -19.66 -9.40 -3.28
CA ARG A 93 -19.46 -10.69 -3.94
C ARG A 93 -18.88 -10.53 -5.34
N VAL A 94 -18.32 -11.62 -5.85
CA VAL A 94 -17.90 -11.69 -7.27
C VAL A 94 -19.11 -11.47 -8.16
N GLY A 95 -18.98 -10.59 -9.15
CA GLY A 95 -20.06 -10.16 -10.04
C GLY A 95 -20.69 -8.83 -9.65
N ASP A 96 -20.52 -8.38 -8.40
CA ASP A 96 -21.06 -7.10 -7.94
C ASP A 96 -20.39 -5.93 -8.63
N ARG A 97 -21.10 -4.79 -8.66
CA ARG A 97 -20.64 -3.56 -9.28
C ARG A 97 -20.25 -2.53 -8.23
N LEU A 98 -19.15 -1.85 -8.47
CA LEU A 98 -18.66 -0.74 -7.67
C LEU A 98 -18.40 0.47 -8.57
N GLU A 99 -18.53 1.68 -8.05
CA GLU A 99 -18.10 2.89 -8.74
C GLU A 99 -16.66 3.23 -8.34
N LEU A 100 -15.78 3.38 -9.33
CA LEU A 100 -14.39 3.78 -9.13
C LEU A 100 -14.03 5.03 -9.89
N ARG A 101 -13.20 5.88 -9.28
CA ARG A 101 -12.55 7.01 -9.94
C ARG A 101 -11.05 6.94 -9.72
N GLY A 102 -10.27 7.14 -10.77
CA GLY A 102 -8.82 7.17 -10.68
C GLY A 102 -8.12 6.79 -11.98
N PRO A 103 -6.82 6.49 -11.92
CA PRO A 103 -5.99 6.52 -10.71
C PRO A 103 -5.79 7.95 -10.18
N VAL A 104 -5.59 8.09 -8.88
CA VAL A 104 -5.32 9.36 -8.19
C VAL A 104 -3.93 9.30 -7.56
N GLY A 105 -3.27 10.47 -7.48
CA GLY A 105 -1.95 10.61 -6.88
C GLY A 105 -0.81 10.62 -7.90
N GLY A 106 0.42 10.62 -7.38
CA GLY A 106 1.65 10.73 -8.18
C GLY A 106 2.90 10.97 -7.32
N TYR A 107 2.71 11.57 -6.14
CA TYR A 107 3.78 11.75 -5.16
C TYR A 107 4.35 10.43 -4.64
N PHE A 108 3.48 9.48 -4.31
CA PHE A 108 3.84 8.18 -3.74
C PHE A 108 4.09 7.09 -4.80
N VAL A 109 4.47 7.49 -6.03
CA VAL A 109 4.76 6.55 -7.11
C VAL A 109 6.26 6.21 -7.14
N TRP A 110 6.55 4.94 -7.40
CA TRP A 110 7.90 4.48 -7.77
C TRP A 110 7.99 4.24 -9.28
N GLU A 111 9.09 4.67 -9.89
CA GLU A 111 9.41 4.38 -11.28
C GLU A 111 10.80 3.73 -11.37
N ALA A 112 11.02 2.87 -12.37
CA ALA A 112 12.30 2.18 -12.55
C ALA A 112 13.49 3.13 -12.77
N ALA A 113 13.23 4.37 -13.17
CA ALA A 113 14.22 5.43 -13.32
C ALA A 113 14.61 6.10 -11.99
N ASP A 114 13.87 5.87 -10.89
CA ASP A 114 14.22 6.39 -9.57
C ASP A 114 15.58 5.82 -9.12
N GLU A 115 16.50 6.71 -8.74
CA GLU A 115 17.83 6.32 -8.30
C GLU A 115 17.85 5.80 -6.85
N GLY A 116 18.73 4.85 -6.58
CA GLY A 116 19.04 4.35 -5.23
C GLY A 116 18.16 3.19 -4.76
N PRO A 117 18.54 2.50 -3.67
CA PRO A 117 17.80 1.37 -3.16
C PRO A 117 16.47 1.80 -2.51
N LEU A 118 15.51 0.89 -2.47
CA LEU A 118 14.18 1.14 -1.91
C LEU A 118 14.14 0.78 -0.43
N LEU A 119 13.64 1.69 0.39
CA LEU A 119 13.18 1.42 1.74
C LEU A 119 11.65 1.50 1.78
N LEU A 120 10.98 0.40 2.07
CA LEU A 120 9.53 0.32 2.17
C LEU A 120 9.17 0.10 3.64
N VAL A 121 8.34 0.95 4.22
CA VAL A 121 7.94 0.84 5.63
C VAL A 121 6.42 0.85 5.73
N ALA A 122 5.84 -0.32 6.06
CA ALA A 122 4.40 -0.53 6.13
C ALA A 122 3.90 -0.67 7.57
N GLY A 123 2.75 -0.07 7.86
CA GLY A 123 1.93 -0.36 9.03
C GLY A 123 0.55 -0.86 8.61
N GLY A 124 0.16 -2.06 9.05
CA GLY A 124 -1.16 -2.64 8.75
C GLY A 124 -1.46 -2.71 7.24
N SER A 125 -2.62 -2.19 6.82
CA SER A 125 -3.04 -2.11 5.40
C SER A 125 -2.19 -1.19 4.52
N GLY A 126 -1.26 -0.41 5.10
CA GLY A 126 -0.30 0.40 4.34
C GLY A 126 0.68 -0.41 3.50
N ILE A 127 0.69 -1.74 3.62
CA ILE A 127 1.41 -2.63 2.71
C ILE A 127 0.83 -2.64 1.28
N ALA A 128 -0.45 -2.29 1.08
CA ALA A 128 -1.10 -2.35 -0.23
C ALA A 128 -0.34 -1.57 -1.34
N PRO A 129 -0.04 -0.26 -1.20
CA PRO A 129 0.73 0.44 -2.22
C PRO A 129 2.18 -0.06 -2.33
N LEU A 130 2.78 -0.53 -1.23
CA LEU A 130 4.16 -1.03 -1.24
C LEU A 130 4.28 -2.37 -1.94
N ARG A 131 3.25 -3.22 -1.86
CA ARG A 131 3.13 -4.44 -2.67
C ARG A 131 3.09 -4.12 -4.16
N ALA A 132 2.33 -3.10 -4.56
CA ALA A 132 2.30 -2.66 -5.95
C ALA A 132 3.70 -2.23 -6.43
N ILE A 133 4.48 -1.53 -5.59
CA ILE A 133 5.88 -1.16 -5.88
C ILE A 133 6.77 -2.40 -6.03
N ILE A 134 6.67 -3.37 -5.11
CA ILE A 134 7.44 -4.63 -5.17
C ILE A 134 7.13 -5.40 -6.46
N ARG A 135 5.85 -5.50 -6.83
CA ARG A 135 5.42 -6.18 -8.05
C ARG A 135 5.85 -5.43 -9.31
N GLU A 136 5.75 -4.11 -9.32
CA GLU A 136 6.22 -3.29 -10.45
C GLU A 136 7.73 -3.44 -10.66
N ARG A 137 8.52 -3.46 -9.57
CA ARG A 137 9.95 -3.74 -9.64
C ARG A 137 10.24 -5.07 -10.32
N ARG A 138 9.53 -6.13 -9.95
CA ARG A 138 9.67 -7.46 -10.58
C ARG A 138 9.25 -7.41 -12.04
N ARG A 139 8.10 -6.81 -12.34
CA ARG A 139 7.52 -6.73 -13.69
C ARG A 139 8.44 -6.01 -14.67
N CYS A 140 9.09 -4.93 -14.25
CA CYS A 140 10.05 -4.20 -15.07
C CYS A 140 11.46 -4.82 -15.10
N GLY A 141 11.67 -5.96 -14.41
CA GLY A 141 12.97 -6.63 -14.34
C GLY A 141 14.05 -5.85 -13.57
N SER A 142 13.66 -4.87 -12.75
CA SER A 142 14.60 -4.04 -12.00
C SER A 142 15.25 -4.84 -10.87
N ARG A 143 16.58 -4.66 -10.72
CA ARG A 143 17.38 -5.28 -9.67
C ARG A 143 17.69 -4.33 -8.51
N VAL A 144 17.04 -3.17 -8.45
CA VAL A 144 17.23 -2.20 -7.36
C VAL A 144 17.05 -2.88 -5.99
N PRO A 145 18.00 -2.83 -5.05
CA PRO A 145 17.82 -3.50 -3.76
C PRO A 145 16.60 -2.94 -3.01
N VAL A 146 15.85 -3.80 -2.33
CA VAL A 146 14.67 -3.43 -1.53
C VAL A 146 14.83 -3.93 -0.12
N CYS A 147 14.58 -3.05 0.86
CA CYS A 147 14.33 -3.44 2.23
C CYS A 147 12.88 -3.09 2.58
N LEU A 148 12.10 -4.07 3.03
CA LEU A 148 10.75 -3.89 3.55
C LEU A 148 10.76 -4.12 5.06
N LEU A 149 10.38 -3.10 5.84
CA LEU A 149 9.99 -3.25 7.24
C LEU A 149 8.46 -3.22 7.34
N TYR A 150 7.85 -4.32 7.78
CA TYR A 150 6.41 -4.42 7.95
C TYR A 150 6.02 -4.59 9.41
N SER A 151 5.32 -3.58 9.95
CA SER A 151 4.73 -3.60 11.27
C SER A 151 3.29 -4.10 11.25
N ALA A 152 3.03 -5.16 12.02
CA ALA A 152 1.71 -5.73 12.24
C ALA A 152 1.46 -5.99 13.73
N ARG A 153 0.21 -6.21 14.13
CA ARG A 153 -0.13 -6.44 15.54
C ARG A 153 0.31 -7.84 15.98
N THR A 154 -0.08 -8.84 15.20
CA THR A 154 0.24 -10.26 15.37
C THR A 154 0.55 -10.90 14.02
N LEU A 155 1.10 -12.11 14.01
CA LEU A 155 1.47 -12.80 12.77
C LEU A 155 0.26 -13.07 11.84
N PRO A 156 -0.93 -13.44 12.34
CA PRO A 156 -2.15 -13.50 11.51
C PRO A 156 -2.61 -12.18 10.89
N ASP A 157 -2.13 -11.03 11.37
CA ASP A 157 -2.43 -9.71 10.80
C ASP A 157 -1.48 -9.33 9.64
N VAL A 158 -0.48 -10.15 9.31
CA VAL A 158 0.46 -9.88 8.22
C VAL A 158 -0.22 -10.15 6.89
N ILE A 159 -0.66 -9.10 6.21
CA ILE A 159 -1.32 -9.16 4.90
C ILE A 159 -0.28 -9.57 3.85
N TYR A 160 -0.68 -10.41 2.88
CA TYR A 160 0.18 -10.92 1.80
C TYR A 160 1.38 -11.74 2.26
N ARG A 161 1.36 -12.29 3.48
CA ARG A 161 2.52 -12.97 4.06
C ARG A 161 3.16 -14.01 3.15
N ALA A 162 2.37 -14.88 2.51
CA ALA A 162 2.92 -15.92 1.64
C ALA A 162 3.68 -15.33 0.43
N GLU A 163 3.19 -14.22 -0.13
CA GLU A 163 3.85 -13.51 -1.23
C GLU A 163 5.12 -12.80 -0.76
N LEU A 164 5.09 -12.19 0.43
CA LEU A 164 6.24 -11.50 1.01
C LEU A 164 7.33 -12.47 1.47
N ASP A 165 6.97 -13.60 2.06
CA ASP A 165 7.90 -14.64 2.50
C ASP A 165 8.57 -15.37 1.32
N SER A 166 7.93 -15.35 0.14
CA SER A 166 8.51 -15.87 -1.10
C SER A 166 9.33 -14.84 -1.87
N CYS A 167 9.49 -13.61 -1.35
CA CYS A 167 10.35 -12.62 -1.96
C CYS A 167 11.81 -13.08 -1.98
N THR A 168 12.37 -13.13 -3.18
CA THR A 168 13.80 -13.36 -3.45
C THR A 168 14.35 -12.21 -4.31
N GLU A 169 15.58 -12.32 -4.82
CA GLU A 169 16.16 -11.39 -5.81
C GLU A 169 16.39 -9.95 -5.33
N GLY A 170 17.06 -9.82 -4.18
CA GLY A 170 17.47 -8.52 -3.64
C GLY A 170 16.35 -7.77 -2.91
N ILE A 171 15.32 -8.50 -2.46
CA ILE A 171 14.28 -8.00 -1.58
C ILE A 171 14.49 -8.64 -0.21
N ALA A 172 14.84 -7.84 0.79
CA ALA A 172 14.89 -8.24 2.19
C ALA A 172 13.59 -7.82 2.87
N VAL A 173 12.91 -8.78 3.51
CA VAL A 173 11.67 -8.52 4.27
C VAL A 173 11.93 -8.74 5.75
N SER A 174 11.62 -7.73 6.56
CA SER A 174 11.67 -7.76 8.01
C SER A 174 10.30 -7.45 8.58
N TYR A 175 9.88 -8.24 9.57
CA TYR A 175 8.61 -8.05 10.26
C TYR A 175 8.83 -7.60 11.69
N THR A 176 7.96 -6.72 12.19
CA THR A 176 7.85 -6.43 13.62
C THR A 176 6.42 -6.63 14.11
N LEU A 177 6.26 -7.40 15.18
CA LEU A 177 4.96 -7.67 15.80
C LEU A 177 4.80 -6.86 17.10
N THR A 178 3.73 -6.07 17.20
CA THR A 178 3.59 -5.12 18.32
C THR A 178 2.78 -5.63 19.50
N ARG A 179 2.10 -6.78 19.37
CA ARG A 179 1.18 -7.30 20.42
C ARG A 179 1.44 -8.74 20.85
N ALA A 180 2.11 -9.55 20.02
CA ALA A 180 2.36 -10.95 20.34
C ALA A 180 3.69 -11.41 19.75
N ARG A 181 4.34 -12.33 20.47
CA ARG A 181 5.50 -13.09 19.99
C ARG A 181 5.10 -14.57 19.87
N PRO A 182 4.76 -15.07 18.66
CA PRO A 182 4.43 -16.48 18.51
C PRO A 182 5.66 -17.37 18.78
N PRO A 183 5.47 -18.64 19.17
CA PRO A 183 6.57 -19.59 19.33
C PRO A 183 7.42 -19.68 18.06
N GLY A 184 8.75 -19.70 18.23
CA GLY A 184 9.70 -19.74 17.10
C GLY A 184 9.84 -18.43 16.32
N TRP A 185 9.23 -17.32 16.78
CA TRP A 185 9.37 -16.01 16.12
C TRP A 185 10.80 -15.47 16.22
N THR A 186 11.38 -15.19 15.05
CA THR A 186 12.73 -14.64 14.86
C THR A 186 12.73 -13.18 14.39
N GLY A 187 11.57 -12.62 14.02
CA GLY A 187 11.45 -11.21 13.68
C GLY A 187 11.42 -10.31 14.92
N TYR A 188 11.26 -9.01 14.68
CA TYR A 188 11.18 -8.02 15.74
C TYR A 188 9.86 -8.10 16.52
N THR A 189 9.86 -7.60 17.76
CA THR A 189 8.69 -7.62 18.65
C THR A 189 8.48 -6.28 19.35
N ARG A 190 8.59 -5.18 18.59
CA ARG A 190 8.47 -3.81 19.11
C ARG A 190 7.72 -2.90 18.14
N ARG A 191 7.30 -1.72 18.61
CA ARG A 191 6.86 -0.66 17.70
C ARG A 191 8.07 -0.14 16.91
N VAL A 192 7.83 0.44 15.75
CA VAL A 192 8.90 1.05 14.96
C VAL A 192 9.35 2.35 15.62
N ASP A 193 10.64 2.43 15.90
CA ASP A 193 11.37 3.56 16.48
C ASP A 193 12.63 3.84 15.64
N VAL A 194 13.39 4.88 15.99
CA VAL A 194 14.60 5.26 15.24
C VAL A 194 15.67 4.17 15.30
N GLU A 195 15.76 3.44 16.42
CA GLU A 195 16.71 2.34 16.60
C GLU A 195 16.40 1.16 15.67
N LEU A 196 15.12 0.78 15.55
CA LEU A 196 14.72 -0.26 14.59
C LEU A 196 14.97 0.19 13.16
N LEU A 197 14.69 1.45 12.83
CA LEU A 197 15.00 1.99 11.51
C LEU A 197 16.50 1.95 11.24
N ALA A 198 17.35 2.29 12.21
CA ALA A 198 18.81 2.23 12.06
C ALA A 198 19.32 0.80 11.78
N GLU A 199 18.65 -0.23 12.31
CA GLU A 199 19.02 -1.63 12.09
C GLU A 199 18.65 -2.13 10.69
N VAL A 200 17.54 -1.66 10.10
CA VAL A 200 17.00 -2.22 8.84
C VAL A 200 17.19 -1.31 7.63
N ALA A 201 17.25 0.00 7.83
CA ALA A 201 17.27 0.97 6.76
C ALA A 201 18.62 0.98 6.03
N TRP A 202 18.60 1.40 4.77
CA TRP A 202 19.84 1.66 4.03
C TRP A 202 20.61 2.81 4.65
N HIS A 203 21.94 2.79 4.52
CA HIS A 203 22.74 3.93 4.92
C HIS A 203 22.44 5.12 3.99
N VAL A 204 22.33 6.34 4.54
CA VAL A 204 21.96 7.55 3.78
C VAL A 204 22.86 7.79 2.55
N HIS A 205 24.15 7.44 2.63
CA HIS A 205 25.11 7.57 1.52
C HIS A 205 24.76 6.70 0.29
N GLN A 206 23.96 5.65 0.47
CA GLN A 206 23.44 4.85 -0.65
C GLN A 206 22.31 5.56 -1.39
N LYS A 207 21.91 6.75 -0.92
CA LYS A 207 20.80 7.56 -1.45
C LYS A 207 19.50 6.76 -1.58
N PRO A 208 19.03 6.09 -0.53
CA PRO A 208 17.76 5.36 -0.58
C PRO A 208 16.57 6.30 -0.83
N ILE A 209 15.54 5.78 -1.49
CA ILE A 209 14.21 6.41 -1.51
C ILE A 209 13.28 5.61 -0.60
N ALA A 210 12.66 6.29 0.34
CA ALA A 210 11.78 5.70 1.34
C ALA A 210 10.31 5.91 0.96
N PHE A 211 9.51 4.84 1.03
CA PHE A 211 8.05 4.87 0.90
C PHE A 211 7.45 4.36 2.21
N VAL A 212 6.75 5.24 2.92
CA VAL A 212 6.16 4.98 4.23
C VAL A 212 4.64 5.07 4.12
N CYS A 213 3.94 3.97 4.41
CA CYS A 213 2.48 3.97 4.40
C CYS A 213 1.89 3.23 5.61
N GLY A 214 0.90 3.83 6.25
CA GLY A 214 0.30 3.32 7.48
C GLY A 214 -0.64 4.32 8.16
N PRO A 215 -1.08 4.02 9.39
CA PRO A 215 -1.81 4.96 10.22
C PRO A 215 -1.03 6.25 10.48
N THR A 216 -1.72 7.38 10.65
CA THR A 216 -1.11 8.72 10.81
C THR A 216 0.09 8.74 11.78
N GLY A 217 -0.10 8.31 13.04
CA GLY A 217 0.98 8.32 14.03
C GLY A 217 2.15 7.37 13.73
N PHE A 218 1.91 6.28 12.99
CA PHE A 218 2.98 5.41 12.50
C PHE A 218 3.84 6.12 11.47
N VAL A 219 3.20 6.74 10.47
CA VAL A 219 3.90 7.45 9.39
C VAL A 219 4.70 8.63 9.94
N GLU A 220 4.15 9.37 10.90
CA GLU A 220 4.85 10.46 11.57
C GLU A 220 6.10 9.97 12.31
N THR A 221 5.97 8.91 13.10
CA THR A 221 7.09 8.31 13.84
C THR A 221 8.21 7.86 12.89
N VAL A 222 7.85 7.15 11.82
CA VAL A 222 8.83 6.65 10.85
C VAL A 222 9.48 7.79 10.08
N ALA A 223 8.71 8.76 9.59
CA ALA A 223 9.25 9.87 8.84
C ALA A 223 10.21 10.73 9.69
N ALA A 224 9.86 11.00 10.95
CA ALA A 224 10.74 11.69 11.88
C ALA A 224 12.04 10.92 12.14
N GLY A 225 11.94 9.60 12.41
CA GLY A 225 13.11 8.75 12.62
C GLY A 225 14.02 8.68 11.39
N LEU A 226 13.47 8.64 10.17
CA LEU A 226 14.28 8.66 8.95
C LEU A 226 15.03 10.00 8.77
N VAL A 227 14.39 11.13 9.10
CA VAL A 227 15.06 12.44 9.10
C VAL A 227 16.20 12.48 10.13
N GLU A 228 15.99 11.90 11.32
CA GLU A 228 17.02 11.79 12.36
C GLU A 228 18.21 10.94 11.89
N LEU A 229 17.96 9.88 11.12
CA LEU A 229 18.98 9.07 10.44
C LEU A 229 19.63 9.77 9.23
N GLY A 230 19.26 11.03 8.97
CA GLY A 230 19.86 11.87 7.95
C GLY A 230 19.24 11.76 6.56
N TYR A 231 18.12 11.05 6.40
CA TYR A 231 17.46 10.97 5.09
C TYR A 231 16.95 12.36 4.69
N PRO A 232 17.24 12.83 3.45
CA PRO A 232 16.67 14.07 2.96
C PRO A 232 15.14 13.98 2.89
N PRO A 233 14.37 14.98 3.38
CA PRO A 233 12.91 14.93 3.37
C PRO A 233 12.30 14.65 1.99
N GLY A 234 12.89 15.18 0.91
CA GLY A 234 12.44 14.93 -0.47
C GLY A 234 12.60 13.48 -0.95
N ARG A 235 13.30 12.63 -0.19
CA ARG A 235 13.44 11.18 -0.45
C ARG A 235 12.57 10.33 0.47
N ILE A 236 11.75 10.94 1.32
CA ILE A 236 10.80 10.27 2.21
C ILE A 236 9.38 10.53 1.69
N LYS A 237 8.88 9.61 0.87
CA LYS A 237 7.50 9.63 0.37
C LYS A 237 6.61 9.01 1.43
N THR A 238 5.53 9.69 1.79
CA THR A 238 4.58 9.27 2.83
C THR A 238 3.14 9.24 2.31
N GLU A 239 2.40 8.20 2.62
CA GLU A 239 0.94 8.10 2.45
C GLU A 239 0.31 7.70 3.78
N ARG A 240 -0.83 8.28 4.14
CA ARG A 240 -1.46 8.10 5.47
C ARG A 240 -2.92 7.68 5.30
N PHE A 241 -3.40 6.86 6.23
CA PHE A 241 -4.83 6.60 6.42
C PHE A 241 -5.17 6.64 7.90
N GLY A 242 -6.47 6.66 8.22
CA GLY A 242 -6.93 6.72 9.61
C GLY A 242 -6.55 8.06 10.25
N GLY A 243 -7.38 9.07 9.96
CA GLY A 243 -7.46 10.31 10.72
C GLY A 243 -8.89 10.45 11.22
N ASN A 244 -9.05 10.62 12.53
CA ASN A 244 -10.13 11.42 13.06
C ASN A 244 -9.66 12.87 13.08
#